data_AF-A0A925JGF3-F1
#
_entry.id   AF-A0A925JGF3-F1
#
_cell.length_a   1.000
_cell.length_b   1.000
_cell.length_c   1.000
_cell.angle_alpha   90.00
_cell.angle_beta   90.00
_cell.angle_gamma   90.00
#
_symmetry.space_group_name_H-M   'P 1'
#
loop_
_entity.id
_entity.type
_entity.pdbx_description
1 polymer ?
#
loop_
_entity_poly.entity_id
_entity_poly.type
_entity_poly.pdbx_seq_one_letter_code
_entity_poly.pdbx_strand_id
1 'polypeptide(L)' 'MRLICIITPGTIASNRRVVKEAEALSEAGYKVHLIYTRHVNYLIERDQAILEEHPEWTADYLDWSVLTSNQELQNTSRE' A
#
# COMPACT_ATOMS: atom_id res chain seq x y z
N MET A 1 -1.73 24.85 -4.22
CA MET A 1 -1.74 23.56 -3.50
C MET A 1 -0.68 22.66 -4.12
N ARG A 2 0.25 22.10 -3.34
CA ARG A 2 1.34 21.24 -3.85
C ARG A 2 0.97 19.77 -3.63
N LEU A 3 1.38 18.91 -4.56
CA LEU A 3 1.25 17.46 -4.47
C LEU A 3 2.53 16.90 -3.84
N ILE A 4 2.38 16.05 -2.83
CA ILE A 4 3.45 15.29 -2.22
C ILE A 4 3.25 13.82 -2.55
N CYS A 5 4.27 13.19 -3.11
CA CYS A 5 4.28 11.77 -3.41
C CYS A 5 5.10 11.03 -2.35
N ILE A 6 4.47 10.07 -1.67
CA ILE A 6 5.15 9.16 -0.73
C ILE A 6 5.34 7.82 -1.43
N ILE A 7 6.59 7.37 -1.50
CA ILE A 7 6.95 6.10 -2.13
C ILE A 7 7.46 5.14 -1.06
N THR A 8 6.87 3.96 -0.96
CA THR A 8 7.28 2.92 -0.02
C THR A 8 7.40 1.57 -0.72
N PRO A 9 8.47 0.77 -0.48
CA PRO A 9 8.66 -0.50 -1.15
C PRO A 9 7.74 -1.62 -0.64
N GLY A 10 6.85 -1.36 0.33
CA GLY A 10 5.94 -2.37 0.90
C GLY A 10 4.52 -1.88 1.11
N THR A 11 3.65 -2.78 1.60
CA THR A 11 2.24 -2.48 1.83
C THR A 11 2.07 -1.34 2.85
N ILE A 12 1.13 -0.44 2.62
CA ILE A 12 0.87 0.69 3.52
C ILE A 12 0.28 0.21 4.85
N ALA A 13 -0.44 -0.92 4.84
CA ALA A 13 -0.97 -1.58 6.02
C ALA A 13 0.11 -2.08 6.98
N SER A 14 1.28 -2.50 6.48
CA SER A 14 2.40 -2.94 7.32
C SER A 14 3.24 -1.77 7.85
N ASN A 15 3.27 -0.65 7.12
CA ASN A 15 4.08 0.51 7.47
C ASN A 15 3.24 1.68 8.00
N ARG A 16 2.85 1.58 9.28
CA ARG A 16 2.08 2.63 9.98
C ARG A 16 2.73 4.01 9.98
N ARG A 17 4.05 4.13 9.74
CA ARG A 17 4.71 5.44 9.68
C ARG A 17 4.30 6.21 8.42
N VAL A 18 4.22 5.52 7.28
CA VAL A 18 3.79 6.11 6.01
C VAL A 18 2.36 6.66 6.10
N VAL A 19 1.46 5.92 6.74
CA VAL A 19 0.07 6.38 6.95
C VAL A 19 0.05 7.67 7.78
N LYS A 20 0.79 7.73 8.89
CA LYS A 20 0.88 8.93 9.72
C LYS A 20 1.53 10.13 9.03
N GLU A 21 2.51 9.87 8.17
CA GLU A 21 3.14 10.91 7.34
C GLU A 21 2.13 11.47 6.32
N ALA A 22 1.35 10.60 5.68
CA ALA A 22 0.28 10.99 4.77
C ALA A 22 -0.82 11.79 5.48
N GLU A 23 -1.25 11.36 6.67
CA GLU A 23 -2.20 12.10 7.52
C GLU A 23 -1.69 13.51 7.82
N ALA A 24 -0.48 13.64 8.35
CA ALA A 24 0.10 14.93 8.71
C ALA A 24 0.23 15.88 7.51
N LEU A 25 0.55 15.35 6.33
CA LEU A 25 0.62 16.13 5.09
C LEU A 25 -0.76 16.54 4.58
N SER A 26 -1.76 15.66 4.64
CA SER A 26 -3.15 15.95 4.29
C SER A 26 -3.73 17.03 5.21
N GLU A 27 -3.51 16.90 6.52
CA GLU A 27 -3.92 17.88 7.55
C GLU A 27 -3.26 19.25 7.36
N ALA A 28 -2.02 19.28 6.87
CA ALA A 28 -1.32 20.52 6.51
C ALA A 28 -1.80 21.13 5.17
N GLY A 29 -2.78 20.52 4.49
CA GLY A 29 -3.40 21.02 3.26
C GLY A 29 -2.65 20.65 1.98
N TYR A 30 -1.74 19.68 2.03
CA TYR A 30 -1.11 19.13 0.82
C TYR A 30 -2.03 18.07 0.18
N LYS A 31 -1.95 17.94 -1.15
CA LYS A 31 -2.47 16.73 -1.80
C LYS A 31 -1.47 15.61 -1.59
N VAL A 32 -1.93 14.42 -1.22
CA VAL A 32 -1.08 13.25 -1.02
C VAL A 32 -1.35 12.21 -2.11
N HIS A 33 -0.26 11.66 -2.66
CA HIS A 33 -0.29 10.51 -3.54
C HIS A 33 0.67 9.42 -3.04
N LEU A 34 0.19 8.19 -2.90
CA LEU A 34 1.00 7.07 -2.42
C LEU A 34 1.40 6.16 -3.59
N ILE A 35 2.67 5.77 -3.63
CA ILE A 35 3.15 4.68 -4.50
C ILE A 35 3.68 3.57 -3.59
N TYR A 36 3.08 2.39 -3.67
CA TYR A 36 3.45 1.27 -2.82
C TYR A 36 3.49 -0.06 -3.57
N THR A 37 3.95 -1.11 -2.91
CA THR A 37 3.88 -2.47 -3.47
C THR A 37 2.89 -3.34 -2.70
N ARG A 38 2.20 -4.22 -3.40
CA ARG A 38 1.38 -5.30 -2.83
C ARG A 38 2.12 -6.61 -3.01
N HIS A 39 2.77 -7.10 -1.96
CA HIS A 39 3.46 -8.40 -1.98
C HIS A 39 3.03 -9.31 -0.81
N VAL A 40 2.06 -8.85 -0.01
CA VAL A 40 1.51 -9.60 1.13
C VAL A 40 -0.01 -9.71 0.94
N ASN A 41 -0.47 -10.86 0.46
CA ASN A 41 -1.87 -11.09 0.04
C ASN A 41 -2.89 -10.69 1.12
N TYR A 42 -2.68 -11.12 2.37
CA TYR A 42 -3.63 -10.86 3.47
C TYR A 42 -3.69 -9.39 3.91
N LEU A 43 -2.77 -8.54 3.44
CA LEU A 43 -2.76 -7.11 3.74
C LEU A 43 -3.46 -6.26 2.68
N ILE A 44 -3.81 -6.82 1.52
CA ILE A 44 -4.43 -6.08 0.41
C ILE A 44 -5.76 -5.45 0.86
N GLU A 45 -6.59 -6.20 1.59
CA GLU A 45 -7.85 -5.69 2.12
C GLU A 45 -7.61 -4.56 3.14
N ARG A 46 -6.54 -4.64 3.93
CA ARG A 46 -6.21 -3.57 4.88
C ARG A 46 -5.62 -2.34 4.18
N ASP A 47 -4.82 -2.51 3.13
CA ASP A 47 -4.37 -1.40 2.28
C ASP A 47 -5.58 -0.65 1.70
N GLN A 48 -6.57 -1.39 1.21
CA GLN A 48 -7.81 -0.83 0.66
C GLN A 48 -8.62 -0.07 1.73
N ALA A 49 -8.80 -0.65 2.92
CA ALA A 49 -9.51 0.00 4.02
C ALA A 49 -8.85 1.33 4.43
N ILE A 50 -7.52 1.41 4.45
CA ILE A 50 -6.80 2.67 4.73
C ILE A 50 -7.11 3.72 3.65
N LEU A 51 -7.15 3.35 2.37
CA LEU A 51 -7.49 4.29 1.30
C LEU A 51 -8.96 4.75 1.36
N GLU A 52 -9.86 3.88 1.81
CA GLU A 52 -11.28 4.23 2.02
C GLU A 52 -11.51 5.14 3.23
N GLU A 53 -10.67 5.01 4.28
CA GLU A 53 -10.62 5.92 5.43
C GLU A 53 -10.16 7.33 5.03
N HIS A 54 -9.42 7.47 3.91
CA HIS A 54 -8.83 8.73 3.41
C HIS A 54 -9.18 8.99 1.93
N PRO A 55 -10.43 9.34 1.59
CA PRO A 55 -10.89 9.49 0.21
C PRO A 55 -10.22 10.67 -0.53
N GLU A 56 -9.54 11.57 0.17
CA GLU A 56 -8.77 12.67 -0.42
C GLU A 56 -7.38 12.26 -0.93
N TRP A 57 -6.90 11.07 -0.55
CA TRP A 57 -5.64 10.52 -1.04
C TRP A 57 -5.84 9.87 -2.41
N THR A 58 -4.75 9.80 -3.16
CA THR A 58 -4.68 9.02 -4.40
C THR A 58 -3.55 8.00 -4.25
N ALA A 59 -3.62 6.89 -4.98
CA ALA A 59 -2.56 5.90 -4.91
C ALA A 59 -2.41 5.08 -6.18
N ASP A 60 -1.16 4.76 -6.50
CA ASP A 60 -0.78 3.71 -7.43
C ASP A 60 -0.06 2.60 -6.67
N TYR A 61 -0.15 1.37 -7.16
CA TYR A 61 0.58 0.25 -6.58
C TYR A 61 1.16 -0.67 -7.64
N LEU A 62 2.31 -1.26 -7.32
CA LEU A 62 2.81 -2.41 -8.04
C LEU A 62 2.31 -3.69 -7.35
N ASP A 63 1.56 -4.50 -8.09
CA ASP A 63 1.08 -5.78 -7.61
C ASP A 63 2.09 -6.91 -7.88
N TRP A 64 2.74 -7.36 -6.81
CA TRP A 64 3.64 -8.52 -6.78
C TRP A 64 2.97 -9.75 -6.14
N SER A 65 1.76 -9.59 -5.63
CA SER A 65 1.03 -10.60 -4.87
C SER A 65 0.68 -11.81 -5.77
N VAL A 66 0.53 -11.55 -7.07
CA VAL A 66 0.35 -12.55 -8.12
C VAL A 66 1.56 -13.48 -8.30
N LEU A 67 2.77 -13.01 -7.97
CA LEU A 67 4.00 -13.82 -8.06
C LEU A 67 4.16 -14.75 -6.85
N THR A 68 3.70 -14.32 -5.68
CA THR A 68 3.76 -15.13 -4.44
C THR A 68 2.79 -16.31 -4.47
N SER A 69 1.59 -16.15 -5.05
CA SER A 69 0.61 -17.25 -5.16
C SER A 69 1.10 -18.40 -6.03
N ASN A 70 1.95 -18.13 -7.04
CA ASN A 70 2.53 -19.16 -7.90
C ASN A 70 3.69 -19.93 -7.24
N GLN A 71 4.34 -19.37 -6.22
CA GLN A 71 5.41 -20.07 -5.49
C GLN A 71 4.85 -21.01 -4.42
N GLU A 72 3.72 -20.69 -3.78
CA GLU A 72 3.05 -21.58 -2.83
C GLU A 72 2.56 -22.88 -3.49
N LEU A 73 2.02 -22.81 -4.71
CA LEU A 73 1.57 -23.97 -5.49
C LEU A 73 2.73 -24.90 -5.92
N GLN A 74 3.92 -24.36 -6.17
CA GLN A 74 5.08 -25.18 -6.54
C GLN A 74 5.73 -25.89 -5.35
N ASN A 75 5.56 -25.36 -4.14
CA ASN A 75 6.12 -25.95 -2.92
C ASN A 75 5.21 -27.00 -2.27
N THR A 76 3.92 -27.03 -2.59
CA THR A 76 2.97 -28.07 -2.11
C THR A 76 3.00 -29.36 -2.94
N SER A 77 3.74 -29.41 -4.05
CA SER A 77 3.87 -30.60 -4.91
C SER A 77 5.13 -31.42 -4.62
N ARG A 78 5.79 -31.20 -3.48
CA ARG A 78 7.04 -31.87 -3.05
C ARG A 78 6.94 -32.52 -1.66
N GLU A 79 5.75 -32.98 -1.29
CA GLU A 79 5.55 -33.88 -0.14
C GLU A 79 5.12 -35.28 -0.59
#